data_AF-A0A7C5GQ80-F1
#
_entry.id   AF-A0A7C5GQ80-F1
#
_cell.length_a   1.000
_cell.length_b   1.000
_cell.length_c   1.000
_cell.angle_alpha   90.00
_cell.angle_beta   90.00
_cell.angle_gamma   90.00
#
_symmetry.space_group_name_H-M   'P 1'
#
loop_
_entity.id
_entity.type
_entity.pdbx_description
1 polymer ?
#
loop_
_entity_poly.entity_id
_entity_poly.type
_entity_poly.pdbx_seq_one_letter_code
_entity_poly.pdbx_strand_id
1 'polypeptide(L)'
;LEEEEHIFKYTSKGSSKHIEKIFKTSLVLEELRLKKDAVVIFIKNNIEKDFVNGTTGVVIGFDKEDDMPLVKISSGRVIKVVEEDWTIENDDGDKLATVSQIPLRLAWAITIHKSQGMTLDSAQIDLSKTFEVGQGYVALSRVKNIEGLQLLGLNSMALSVDSLILRIDEPIKKASKRAKEKIESYSSKQLEKAHKNYIRGLGGLTSFVRIEKEKKQLKVEKLSKMENSTPTHLKTKALIDSCKSIKQIAKIRGLTETTIINHLYKLKDEYNDVDLEKFRPNMKNFEEIEEVVFALKRKNSSEDFSDDGKLRLKPLFDYFDGEVSYNELRIAMLFI
;
A
#
# COMPACT_ATOMS: atom_id res chain seq x y z
N LEU A 1 -3.12 -8.33 -33.90
CA LEU A 1 -3.32 -8.54 -32.45
C LEU A 1 -4.79 -8.86 -32.24
N GLU A 2 -5.13 -10.15 -32.28
CA GLU A 2 -6.50 -10.68 -32.16
C GLU A 2 -6.95 -10.87 -30.70
N GLU A 3 -6.07 -10.64 -29.73
CA GLU A 3 -6.41 -10.78 -28.31
C GLU A 3 -7.28 -9.62 -27.77
N GLU A 4 -8.08 -9.94 -26.75
CA GLU A 4 -9.05 -9.06 -26.11
C GLU A 4 -8.39 -7.85 -25.44
N GLU A 5 -9.02 -6.68 -25.60
CA GLU A 5 -8.62 -5.44 -24.95
C GLU A 5 -9.19 -5.38 -23.53
N HIS A 6 -8.34 -5.06 -22.56
CA HIS A 6 -8.70 -4.86 -21.17
C HIS A 6 -8.65 -3.36 -20.85
N ILE A 7 -9.75 -2.82 -20.29
CA ILE A 7 -9.93 -1.39 -20.07
C ILE A 7 -10.04 -1.11 -18.57
N PHE A 8 -9.10 -0.34 -18.05
CA PHE A 8 -9.04 0.06 -16.64
C PHE A 8 -9.42 1.53 -16.51
N LYS A 9 -10.50 1.80 -15.77
CA LYS A 9 -10.98 3.16 -15.48
C LYS A 9 -10.57 3.58 -14.08
N TYR A 10 -10.20 4.84 -13.94
CA TYR A 10 -9.82 5.37 -12.64
C TYR A 10 -11.01 5.42 -11.68
N THR A 11 -10.73 5.32 -10.38
CA THR A 11 -11.66 5.74 -9.33
C THR A 11 -11.12 6.99 -8.65
N SER A 12 -11.98 7.81 -8.06
CA SER A 12 -11.53 9.05 -7.42
C SER A 12 -12.41 9.49 -6.26
N LYS A 13 -11.83 10.26 -5.35
CA LYS A 13 -12.51 10.89 -4.21
C LYS A 13 -12.00 12.33 -4.05
N GLY A 14 -12.86 13.26 -3.64
CA GLY A 14 -12.50 14.64 -3.35
C GLY A 14 -12.93 15.65 -4.42
N SER A 15 -12.34 16.85 -4.39
CA SER A 15 -12.74 17.96 -5.28
C SER A 15 -12.33 17.73 -6.73
N SER A 16 -13.24 17.99 -7.67
CA SER A 16 -13.00 17.88 -9.13
C SER A 16 -11.80 18.70 -9.62
N LYS A 17 -11.63 19.92 -9.08
CA LYS A 17 -10.47 20.78 -9.41
C LYS A 17 -9.13 20.13 -9.03
N HIS A 18 -9.10 19.45 -7.88
CA HIS A 18 -7.89 18.77 -7.42
C HIS A 18 -7.65 17.47 -8.19
N ILE A 19 -8.70 16.74 -8.55
CA ILE A 19 -8.61 15.56 -9.43
C ILE A 19 -8.02 15.94 -10.79
N GLU A 20 -8.52 17.00 -11.43
CA GLU A 20 -7.98 17.49 -12.71
C GLU A 20 -6.51 17.90 -12.58
N LYS A 21 -6.14 18.50 -11.44
CA LYS A 21 -4.74 18.83 -11.14
C LYS A 21 -3.86 17.58 -11.08
N ILE A 22 -4.32 16.48 -10.48
CA ILE A 22 -3.59 15.19 -10.44
C ILE A 22 -3.29 14.69 -11.85
N PHE A 23 -4.28 14.69 -12.74
CA PHE A 23 -4.09 14.25 -14.14
C PHE A 23 -3.12 15.16 -14.90
N LYS A 24 -3.13 16.47 -14.63
CA LYS A 24 -2.20 17.43 -15.27
C LYS A 24 -0.77 17.29 -14.78
N THR A 25 -0.55 16.97 -13.51
CA THR A 25 0.79 16.94 -12.89
C THR A 25 1.42 15.56 -12.88
N SER A 26 0.63 14.49 -12.99
CA SER A 26 1.12 13.11 -13.01
C SER A 26 0.99 12.49 -14.40
N LEU A 27 1.52 11.27 -14.56
CA LEU A 27 1.44 10.50 -15.80
C LEU A 27 0.22 9.57 -15.86
N VAL A 28 -0.63 9.59 -14.83
CA VAL A 28 -1.82 8.72 -14.69
C VAL A 28 -2.85 9.04 -15.78
N LEU A 29 -3.56 8.00 -16.23
CA LEU A 29 -4.58 8.10 -17.28
C LEU A 29 -5.97 7.89 -16.69
N GLU A 30 -6.95 8.63 -17.20
CA GLU A 30 -8.37 8.39 -16.89
C GLU A 30 -8.78 6.98 -17.33
N GLU A 31 -8.36 6.59 -18.53
CA GLU A 31 -8.61 5.26 -19.08
C GLU A 31 -7.29 4.67 -19.57
N LEU A 32 -6.96 3.49 -19.05
CA LEU A 32 -5.81 2.70 -19.48
C LEU A 32 -6.32 1.46 -20.23
N ARG A 33 -5.85 1.29 -21.47
CA ARG A 33 -6.17 0.14 -22.31
C ARG A 33 -4.93 -0.73 -22.45
N LEU A 34 -5.05 -2.01 -22.14
CA LEU A 34 -3.97 -2.98 -22.23
C LEU A 34 -4.40 -4.21 -23.03
N LYS A 35 -3.41 -4.84 -23.67
CA LYS A 35 -3.50 -6.17 -24.26
C LYS A 35 -2.30 -6.97 -23.79
N LYS A 36 -2.36 -8.29 -23.94
CA LYS A 36 -1.15 -9.11 -23.86
C LYS A 36 -0.12 -8.62 -24.89
N ASP A 37 1.14 -8.79 -24.52
CA ASP A 37 2.33 -8.32 -25.22
C ASP A 37 2.47 -6.79 -25.29
N ALA A 38 1.62 -6.06 -24.54
CA ALA A 38 1.78 -4.62 -24.40
C ALA A 38 3.09 -4.27 -23.67
N VAL A 39 3.90 -3.43 -24.28
CA VAL A 39 5.10 -2.86 -23.63
C VAL A 39 4.65 -1.72 -22.74
N VAL A 40 4.93 -1.83 -21.45
CA VAL A 40 4.45 -0.89 -20.43
C VAL A 40 5.59 -0.35 -19.58
N ILE A 41 5.35 0.81 -18.99
CA ILE A 41 6.23 1.47 -18.03
C ILE A 41 5.47 1.80 -16.75
N PHE A 42 6.09 1.54 -15.62
CA PHE A 42 5.57 1.90 -14.31
C PHE A 42 5.72 3.40 -14.08
N ILE A 43 4.65 4.05 -13.63
CA ILE A 43 4.59 5.51 -13.42
C ILE A 43 4.56 5.92 -11.94
N LYS A 44 4.82 4.98 -11.03
CA LYS A 44 4.84 5.20 -9.57
C LYS A 44 5.96 4.36 -8.93
N ASN A 45 6.43 4.81 -7.77
CA ASN A 45 7.38 4.06 -6.95
C ASN A 45 6.61 3.17 -5.96
N ASN A 46 6.87 1.86 -5.98
CA ASN A 46 6.48 0.94 -4.94
C ASN A 46 7.62 -0.07 -4.70
N ILE A 47 8.49 0.26 -3.75
CA ILE A 47 9.69 -0.53 -3.43
C ILE A 47 9.30 -1.92 -2.87
N GLU A 48 8.18 -2.01 -2.15
CA GLU A 48 7.69 -3.28 -1.59
C GLU A 48 7.24 -4.25 -2.69
N LYS A 49 6.74 -3.72 -3.80
CA LYS A 49 6.33 -4.48 -5.00
C LYS A 49 7.42 -4.53 -6.08
N ASP A 50 8.67 -4.17 -5.75
CA ASP A 50 9.84 -4.23 -6.62
C ASP A 50 9.74 -3.43 -7.93
N PHE A 51 8.96 -2.34 -7.97
CA PHE A 51 8.95 -1.44 -9.12
C PHE A 51 9.13 0.02 -8.72
N VAL A 52 9.86 0.74 -9.57
CA VAL A 52 10.05 2.19 -9.47
C VAL A 52 9.55 2.87 -10.73
N ASN A 53 9.29 4.16 -10.66
CA ASN A 53 8.94 4.97 -11.81
C ASN A 53 10.03 4.86 -12.89
N GLY A 54 9.66 4.41 -14.08
CA GLY A 54 10.57 4.12 -15.18
C GLY A 54 10.89 2.64 -15.39
N THR A 55 10.47 1.75 -14.48
CA THR A 55 10.59 0.29 -14.69
C THR A 55 9.77 -0.10 -15.90
N THR A 56 10.36 -0.81 -16.85
CA THR A 56 9.67 -1.30 -18.07
C THR A 56 9.37 -2.78 -17.98
N GLY A 57 8.29 -3.20 -18.61
CA GLY A 57 7.92 -4.61 -18.72
C GLY A 57 6.98 -4.88 -19.87
N VAL A 58 6.64 -6.16 -20.03
CA VAL A 58 5.68 -6.63 -21.02
C VAL A 58 4.51 -7.28 -20.29
N VAL A 59 3.29 -6.92 -20.66
CA VAL A 59 2.08 -7.58 -20.16
C VAL A 59 2.06 -9.00 -20.71
N ILE A 60 2.18 -10.00 -19.84
CA ILE A 60 2.20 -11.42 -20.25
C ILE A 60 0.80 -12.07 -20.18
N GLY A 61 -0.16 -11.37 -19.56
CA GLY A 61 -1.53 -11.80 -19.43
C GLY A 61 -2.25 -11.02 -18.32
N PHE A 62 -3.43 -11.50 -17.97
CA PHE A 62 -4.28 -10.95 -16.91
C PHE A 62 -4.64 -12.08 -15.95
N ASP A 63 -4.79 -11.72 -14.68
CA ASP A 63 -5.18 -12.65 -13.62
C ASP A 63 -6.61 -13.15 -13.82
N LYS A 64 -6.86 -14.43 -13.57
CA LYS A 64 -8.16 -15.05 -13.85
C LYS A 64 -9.25 -14.71 -12.83
N GLU A 65 -8.87 -14.25 -11.64
CA GLU A 65 -9.81 -13.96 -10.56
C GLU A 65 -10.28 -12.51 -10.58
N ASP A 66 -9.36 -11.57 -10.81
CA ASP A 66 -9.63 -10.12 -10.70
C ASP A 66 -9.24 -9.30 -11.94
N ASP A 67 -8.85 -9.96 -13.03
CA ASP A 67 -8.51 -9.34 -14.32
C ASP A 67 -7.34 -8.34 -14.26
N MET A 68 -6.54 -8.40 -13.19
CA MET A 68 -5.40 -7.50 -13.00
C MET A 68 -4.23 -7.87 -13.93
N PRO A 69 -3.50 -6.88 -14.48
CA PRO A 69 -2.41 -7.15 -15.41
C PRO A 69 -1.22 -7.83 -14.73
N LEU A 70 -0.70 -8.87 -15.39
CA LEU A 70 0.54 -9.55 -15.04
C LEU A 70 1.67 -9.02 -15.93
N VAL A 71 2.64 -8.34 -15.34
CA VAL A 71 3.74 -7.69 -16.07
C VAL A 71 5.05 -8.40 -15.78
N LYS A 72 5.71 -8.90 -16.83
CA LYS A 72 7.09 -9.40 -16.75
C LYS A 72 8.05 -8.23 -16.96
N ILE A 73 8.80 -7.87 -15.92
CA ILE A 73 9.77 -6.77 -15.97
C ILE A 73 11.12 -7.23 -16.53
N SER A 74 12.00 -6.27 -16.85
CA SER A 74 13.34 -6.51 -17.40
C SER A 74 14.20 -7.48 -16.56
N SER A 75 14.02 -7.52 -15.25
CA SER A 75 14.70 -8.46 -14.34
C SER A 75 14.22 -9.91 -14.47
N GLY A 76 13.19 -10.18 -15.26
CA GLY A 76 12.57 -11.49 -15.45
C GLY A 76 11.48 -11.83 -14.44
N ARG A 77 11.30 -11.03 -13.38
CA ARG A 77 10.21 -11.19 -12.40
C ARG A 77 8.86 -10.87 -13.03
N VAL A 78 7.81 -11.53 -12.52
CA VAL A 78 6.41 -11.26 -12.88
C VAL A 78 5.74 -10.55 -11.70
N ILE A 79 5.10 -9.42 -11.98
CA ILE A 79 4.40 -8.60 -11.00
C ILE A 79 2.92 -8.59 -11.36
N LYS A 80 2.06 -8.99 -10.42
CA LYS A 80 0.61 -8.72 -10.47
C LYS A 80 0.41 -7.26 -10.10
N VAL A 81 -0.02 -6.45 -11.05
CA VAL A 81 -0.13 -5.00 -10.88
C VAL A 81 -1.54 -4.65 -10.44
N VAL A 82 -1.64 -4.08 -9.24
CA VAL A 82 -2.90 -3.60 -8.66
C VAL A 82 -2.95 -2.08 -8.71
N GLU A 83 -4.13 -1.52 -8.43
CA GLU A 83 -4.33 -0.07 -8.35
C GLU A 83 -3.43 0.59 -7.29
N GLU A 84 -3.07 1.83 -7.58
CA GLU A 84 -2.26 2.68 -6.72
C GLU A 84 -2.88 4.08 -6.62
N ASP A 85 -2.68 4.75 -5.48
CA ASP A 85 -3.27 6.07 -5.22
C ASP A 85 -2.33 7.23 -5.56
N TRP A 86 -2.85 8.26 -6.23
CA TRP A 86 -2.26 9.60 -6.32
C TRP A 86 -3.09 10.55 -5.49
N THR A 87 -2.48 11.14 -4.46
CA THR A 87 -3.18 12.00 -3.49
C THR A 87 -2.59 13.40 -3.48
N ILE A 88 -3.46 14.41 -3.40
CA ILE A 88 -3.10 15.79 -3.04
C ILE A 88 -3.51 16.00 -1.58
N GLU A 89 -2.57 16.44 -0.76
CA GLU A 89 -2.76 16.77 0.64
C GLU A 89 -2.64 18.30 0.84
N ASN A 90 -3.35 18.85 1.83
CA ASN A 90 -3.12 20.22 2.28
C ASN A 90 -1.92 20.28 3.25
N ASP A 91 -1.56 21.49 3.70
CA ASP A 91 -0.46 21.69 4.66
C ASP A 91 -0.71 21.02 6.02
N ASP A 92 -1.98 20.76 6.36
CA ASP A 92 -2.40 20.06 7.57
C ASP A 92 -2.38 18.52 7.43
N GLY A 93 -2.12 17.99 6.23
CA GLY A 93 -2.06 16.55 5.92
C GLY A 93 -3.41 15.91 5.58
N ASP A 94 -4.48 16.69 5.44
CA ASP A 94 -5.78 16.20 4.97
C ASP A 94 -5.77 15.93 3.46
N LYS A 95 -6.30 14.78 3.08
CA LYS A 95 -6.43 14.38 1.67
C LYS A 95 -7.53 15.18 0.99
N LEU A 96 -7.13 16.12 0.13
CA LEU A 96 -8.03 16.99 -0.64
C LEU A 96 -8.65 16.27 -1.86
N ALA A 97 -7.87 15.37 -2.46
CA ALA A 97 -8.33 14.48 -3.51
C ALA A 97 -7.41 13.26 -3.66
N THR A 98 -7.98 12.14 -4.07
CA THR A 98 -7.26 10.91 -4.43
C THR A 98 -7.80 10.36 -5.74
N VAL A 99 -6.90 9.93 -6.62
CA VAL A 99 -7.18 9.15 -7.83
C VAL A 99 -6.52 7.78 -7.67
N SER A 100 -7.27 6.71 -7.88
CA SER A 100 -6.77 5.33 -7.85
C SER A 100 -6.86 4.74 -9.26
N GLN A 101 -5.75 4.17 -9.73
CA GLN A 101 -5.62 3.61 -11.08
C GLN A 101 -4.43 2.63 -11.15
N ILE A 102 -4.42 1.75 -12.15
CA ILE A 102 -3.27 0.91 -12.47
C ILE A 102 -2.05 1.79 -12.80
N PRO A 103 -0.89 1.61 -12.12
CA PRO A 103 0.30 2.45 -12.28
C PRO A 103 1.13 2.13 -13.53
N LEU A 104 0.47 1.91 -14.67
CA LEU A 104 1.09 1.57 -15.95
C LEU A 104 0.73 2.58 -17.04
N ARG A 105 1.63 2.71 -18.00
CA ARG A 105 1.40 3.41 -19.26
C ARG A 105 2.04 2.64 -20.40
N LEU A 106 1.45 2.70 -21.59
CA LEU A 106 2.05 2.17 -22.82
C LEU A 106 3.42 2.83 -23.06
N ALA A 107 4.44 2.03 -23.37
CA ALA A 107 5.85 2.43 -23.36
C ALA A 107 6.61 2.18 -24.67
N TRP A 108 5.91 2.11 -25.81
CA TRP A 108 6.55 2.04 -27.13
C TRP A 108 7.27 3.33 -27.49
N ALA A 109 6.71 4.47 -27.06
CA ALA A 109 7.31 5.77 -27.30
C ALA A 109 7.00 6.71 -26.14
N ILE A 110 8.00 7.47 -25.72
CA ILE A 110 7.87 8.56 -24.76
C ILE A 110 8.67 9.75 -25.29
N THR A 111 8.16 10.96 -25.05
CA THR A 111 8.90 12.17 -25.39
C THR A 111 10.04 12.39 -24.39
N ILE A 112 11.13 13.01 -24.85
CA ILE A 112 12.29 13.33 -24.01
C ILE A 112 11.87 14.11 -22.76
N HIS A 113 10.98 15.10 -22.91
CA HIS A 113 10.42 15.87 -21.80
C HIS A 113 9.70 15.01 -20.75
N LYS A 114 8.93 14.01 -21.17
CA LYS A 114 8.22 13.11 -20.25
C LYS A 114 9.15 12.06 -19.63
N SER A 115 10.31 11.80 -20.22
CA SER A 115 11.36 10.95 -19.64
C SER A 115 12.28 11.67 -18.65
N GLN A 116 12.15 13.00 -18.49
CA GLN A 116 13.05 13.78 -17.63
C GLN A 116 12.97 13.31 -16.17
N GLY A 117 14.12 13.01 -15.57
CA GLY A 117 14.21 12.48 -14.21
C GLY A 117 13.94 10.98 -14.08
N MET A 118 13.55 10.30 -15.17
CA MET A 118 13.39 8.85 -15.20
C MET A 118 14.74 8.17 -15.42
N THR A 119 14.82 6.90 -15.04
CA THR A 119 15.97 6.04 -15.33
C THR A 119 15.46 4.81 -16.08
N LEU A 120 15.99 4.57 -17.29
CA LEU A 120 15.55 3.54 -18.22
C LEU A 120 16.63 2.47 -18.37
N ASP A 121 16.21 1.20 -18.48
CA ASP A 121 17.14 0.09 -18.71
C ASP A 121 17.64 0.05 -20.16
N SER A 122 16.74 0.32 -21.12
CA SER A 122 17.06 0.38 -22.55
C SER A 122 16.16 1.38 -23.27
N ALA A 123 16.69 2.07 -24.28
CA ALA A 123 15.91 2.96 -25.13
C ALA A 123 16.51 3.06 -26.54
N GLN A 124 15.63 3.11 -27.53
CA GLN A 124 15.95 3.54 -28.87
C GLN A 124 15.62 5.04 -28.99
N ILE A 125 16.61 5.85 -29.35
CA ILE A 125 16.52 7.31 -29.34
C ILE A 125 16.89 7.85 -30.72
N ASP A 126 16.06 8.74 -31.26
CA ASP A 126 16.37 9.53 -32.45
C ASP A 126 16.51 11.02 -32.07
N LEU A 127 17.74 11.54 -32.20
CA LEU A 127 18.09 12.94 -31.93
C LEU A 127 18.31 13.74 -33.22
N SER A 128 17.94 13.21 -34.39
CA SER A 128 18.08 13.91 -35.68
C SER A 128 17.27 15.21 -35.75
N LYS A 129 16.13 15.26 -35.05
CA LYS A 129 15.20 16.40 -35.01
C LYS A 129 15.24 17.19 -33.71
N THR A 130 16.30 17.05 -32.91
CA THR A 130 16.47 17.84 -31.68
C THR A 130 16.55 19.33 -32.00
N PHE A 131 15.80 20.14 -31.25
CA PHE A 131 15.66 21.58 -31.50
C PHE A 131 16.01 22.45 -30.29
N GLU A 132 16.03 21.87 -29.07
CA GLU A 132 16.40 22.57 -27.84
C GLU A 132 17.82 22.19 -27.37
N VAL A 133 18.49 23.17 -26.79
CA VAL A 133 19.79 23.01 -26.14
C VAL A 133 19.67 22.08 -24.92
N GLY A 134 20.61 21.15 -24.76
CA GLY A 134 20.60 20.18 -23.66
C GLY A 134 19.59 19.05 -23.79
N GLN A 135 18.70 19.05 -24.79
CA GLN A 135 17.70 18.00 -24.98
C GLN A 135 18.35 16.63 -25.27
N GLY A 136 19.43 16.59 -26.06
CA GLY A 136 20.16 15.34 -26.31
C GLY A 136 20.84 14.82 -25.04
N TYR A 137 21.43 15.69 -24.22
CA TYR A 137 21.96 15.31 -22.91
C TYR A 137 20.89 14.71 -22.00
N VAL A 138 19.71 15.32 -21.92
CA VAL A 138 18.59 14.79 -21.12
C VAL A 138 18.22 13.39 -21.59
N ALA A 139 18.05 13.19 -22.90
CA ALA A 139 17.66 11.91 -23.49
C ALA A 139 18.70 10.80 -23.22
N LEU A 140 19.97 11.07 -23.53
CA LEU A 140 21.06 10.09 -23.39
C LEU A 140 21.30 9.72 -21.92
N SER A 141 21.21 10.69 -21.02
CA SER A 141 21.41 10.46 -19.58
C SER A 141 20.28 9.69 -18.90
N ARG A 142 19.19 9.34 -19.60
CA ARG A 142 18.12 8.49 -19.04
C ARG A 142 18.50 7.02 -19.02
N VAL A 143 19.36 6.56 -19.94
CA VAL A 143 19.71 5.16 -20.08
C VAL A 143 20.85 4.82 -19.11
N LYS A 144 20.68 3.75 -18.31
CA LYS A 144 21.65 3.37 -17.27
C LYS A 144 23.02 2.98 -17.83
N ASN A 145 23.01 2.17 -18.88
CA ASN A 145 24.20 1.55 -19.46
C ASN A 145 24.21 1.73 -20.98
N ILE A 146 25.39 1.81 -21.58
CA ILE A 146 25.56 2.05 -23.02
C ILE A 146 24.99 0.91 -23.87
N GLU A 147 24.98 -0.33 -23.34
CA GLU A 147 24.46 -1.52 -24.03
C GLU A 147 22.94 -1.45 -24.24
N GLY A 148 22.23 -0.69 -23.40
CA GLY A 148 20.79 -0.45 -23.53
C GLY A 148 20.44 0.70 -24.48
N LEU A 149 21.44 1.42 -25.01
CA LEU A 149 21.23 2.59 -25.86
C LEU A 149 21.34 2.21 -27.33
N GLN A 150 20.29 2.51 -28.11
CA GLN A 150 20.36 2.53 -29.56
C GLN A 150 20.09 3.94 -30.08
N LEU A 151 21.07 4.55 -30.74
CA LEU A 151 20.94 5.88 -31.32
C LEU A 151 20.68 5.77 -32.83
N LEU A 152 19.53 6.27 -33.28
CA LEU A 152 19.13 6.25 -34.69
C LEU A 152 19.71 7.41 -35.50
N GLY A 153 19.88 8.57 -34.86
CA GLY A 153 20.33 9.78 -35.51
C GLY A 153 20.70 10.86 -34.49
N LEU A 154 21.52 11.81 -34.92
CA LEU A 154 22.03 12.90 -34.09
C LEU A 154 22.25 14.14 -34.95
N ASN A 155 21.91 15.32 -34.42
CA ASN A 155 22.27 16.61 -35.01
C ASN A 155 23.18 17.44 -34.08
N SER A 156 23.70 18.57 -34.57
CA SER A 156 24.59 19.44 -33.78
C SER A 156 23.91 20.09 -32.57
N MET A 157 22.60 20.37 -32.67
CA MET A 157 21.82 20.95 -31.57
C MET A 157 21.73 20.00 -30.38
N ALA A 158 21.62 18.69 -30.62
CA ALA A 158 21.47 17.69 -29.57
C ALA A 158 22.61 17.68 -28.55
N LEU A 159 23.83 18.03 -28.97
CA LEU A 159 25.02 18.10 -28.12
C LEU A 159 25.37 19.54 -27.71
N SER A 160 24.54 20.52 -28.07
CA SER A 160 24.78 21.92 -27.73
C SER A 160 24.48 22.18 -26.25
N VAL A 161 25.26 23.08 -25.66
CA VAL A 161 25.12 23.55 -24.27
C VAL A 161 24.93 25.05 -24.27
N ASP A 162 24.06 25.55 -23.38
CA ASP A 162 23.75 26.97 -23.31
C ASP A 162 24.98 27.76 -22.83
N SER A 163 25.27 28.86 -23.53
CA SER A 163 26.43 29.72 -23.23
C SER A 163 26.41 30.30 -21.81
N LEU A 164 25.23 30.57 -21.23
CA LEU A 164 25.08 31.03 -19.86
C LEU A 164 25.46 29.93 -18.87
N ILE A 165 25.12 28.68 -19.17
CA ILE A 165 25.49 27.51 -18.36
C ILE A 165 27.01 27.31 -18.39
N LEU A 166 27.65 27.44 -19.56
CA LEU A 166 29.11 27.38 -19.67
C LEU A 166 29.81 28.49 -18.87
N ARG A 167 29.25 29.70 -18.84
CA ARG A 167 29.80 30.82 -18.06
C ARG A 167 29.69 30.64 -16.55
N ILE A 168 28.61 30.02 -16.07
CA ILE A 168 28.36 29.85 -14.63
C ILE A 168 29.00 28.57 -14.06
N ASP A 169 29.34 27.59 -14.89
CA ASP A 169 29.91 26.31 -14.47
C ASP A 169 31.22 26.48 -13.68
N GLU A 170 32.13 27.34 -14.14
CA GLU A 170 33.39 27.64 -13.45
C GLU A 170 33.19 28.26 -12.05
N PRO A 171 32.38 29.33 -11.89
CA PRO A 171 31.99 29.83 -10.57
C PRO A 171 31.39 28.76 -9.65
N ILE A 172 30.52 27.89 -10.15
CA ILE A 172 29.89 26.81 -9.37
C ILE A 172 30.96 25.80 -8.91
N LYS A 173 31.85 25.37 -9.80
CA LYS A 173 32.97 24.47 -9.48
C LYS A 173 33.90 25.07 -8.41
N LYS A 174 34.23 26.36 -8.52
CA LYS A 174 35.06 27.07 -7.52
C LYS A 174 34.35 27.17 -6.17
N ALA A 175 33.05 27.48 -6.16
CA ALA A 175 32.25 27.52 -4.94
C ALA A 175 32.17 26.14 -4.27
N SER A 176 31.95 25.07 -5.06
CA SER A 176 31.94 23.69 -4.58
C SER A 176 33.30 23.29 -3.99
N LYS A 177 34.40 23.61 -4.66
CA LYS A 177 35.76 23.36 -4.16
C LYS A 177 36.02 24.08 -2.83
N ARG A 178 35.69 25.37 -2.74
CA ARG A 178 35.83 26.14 -1.48
C ARG A 178 34.98 25.56 -0.34
N ALA A 179 33.76 25.12 -0.64
CA ALA A 179 32.89 24.48 0.35
C ALA A 179 33.49 23.16 0.84
N LYS A 180 34.03 22.34 -0.07
CA LYS A 180 34.74 21.10 0.25
C LYS A 180 35.95 21.36 1.14
N GLU A 181 36.85 22.26 0.73
CA GLU A 181 38.07 22.61 1.48
C GLU A 181 37.72 23.14 2.89
N LYS A 182 36.67 23.95 3.00
CA LYS A 182 36.18 24.44 4.30
C LYS A 182 35.73 23.29 5.22
N ILE A 183 34.99 22.32 4.69
CA ILE A 183 34.56 21.14 5.46
C ILE A 183 35.77 20.28 5.86
N GLU A 184 36.71 20.05 4.93
CA GLU A 184 37.94 19.27 5.17
C GLU A 184 38.85 19.94 6.20
N SER A 185 38.82 21.28 6.31
CA SER A 185 39.58 22.03 7.32
C SER A 185 39.04 21.90 8.75
N TYR A 186 37.81 21.38 8.93
CA TYR A 186 37.22 21.25 10.27
C TYR A 186 37.84 20.07 11.02
N SER A 187 38.21 20.31 12.27
CA SER A 187 38.46 19.21 13.22
C SER A 187 37.20 18.40 13.47
N SER A 188 37.34 17.15 13.89
CA SER A 188 36.21 16.26 14.19
C SER A 188 35.19 16.89 15.17
N LYS A 189 35.67 17.65 16.17
CA LYS A 189 34.81 18.38 17.12
C LYS A 189 34.03 19.53 16.47
N GLN A 190 34.66 20.27 15.56
CA GLN A 190 33.99 21.36 14.83
C GLN A 190 32.95 20.83 13.87
N LEU A 191 33.26 19.73 13.18
CA LEU A 191 32.35 19.06 12.26
C LEU A 191 31.13 18.49 13.01
N GLU A 192 31.35 17.84 14.15
CA GLU A 192 30.26 17.36 15.02
C GLU A 192 29.37 18.51 15.52
N LYS A 193 29.97 19.64 15.93
CA LYS A 193 29.23 20.84 16.34
C LYS A 193 28.42 21.42 15.18
N ALA A 194 29.00 21.51 13.98
CA ALA A 194 28.31 21.99 12.78
C ALA A 194 27.12 21.10 12.42
N HIS A 195 27.29 19.77 12.44
CA HIS A 195 26.22 18.81 12.20
C HIS A 195 25.08 18.95 13.22
N LYS A 196 25.39 19.02 14.53
CA LYS A 196 24.37 19.22 15.57
C LYS A 196 23.61 20.53 15.39
N ASN A 197 24.30 21.61 15.02
CA ASN A 197 23.64 22.89 14.77
C ASN A 197 22.74 22.86 13.54
N TYR A 198 23.18 22.20 12.46
CA TYR A 198 22.37 22.02 11.25
C TYR A 198 21.08 21.24 11.53
N ILE A 199 21.20 20.09 12.23
CA ILE A 199 20.05 19.28 12.62
C ILE A 199 19.07 20.11 13.47
N ARG A 200 19.57 20.86 14.45
CA ARG A 200 18.73 21.73 15.29
C ARG A 200 18.05 22.84 14.51
N GLY A 201 18.74 23.42 13.52
CA GLY A 201 18.18 24.47 12.65
C GLY A 201 17.01 23.98 11.79
N LEU A 202 16.99 22.70 11.43
CA LEU A 202 15.87 22.04 10.75
C LEU A 202 14.76 21.59 11.73
N GLY A 203 14.84 21.96 13.01
CA GLY A 203 13.92 21.49 14.06
C GLY A 203 14.21 20.06 14.55
N GLY A 204 15.31 19.45 14.11
CA GLY A 204 15.68 18.08 14.45
C GLY A 204 16.26 17.93 15.87
N LEU A 205 16.05 16.75 16.45
CA LEU A 205 16.58 16.39 17.77
C LEU A 205 18.04 15.92 17.67
N THR A 206 18.90 16.43 18.56
CA THR A 206 20.31 16.01 18.65
C THR A 206 20.66 15.26 19.93
N SER A 207 19.72 15.15 20.87
CA SER A 207 19.91 14.46 22.15
C SER A 207 19.50 13.00 22.01
N PHE A 208 20.42 12.09 22.29
CA PHE A 208 20.18 10.64 22.23
C PHE A 208 18.92 10.23 23.01
N VAL A 209 18.74 10.76 24.23
CA VAL A 209 17.58 10.45 25.08
C VAL A 209 16.27 10.89 24.43
N ARG A 210 16.24 12.09 23.83
CA ARG A 210 15.04 12.61 23.15
C ARG A 210 14.76 11.83 21.88
N ILE A 211 15.79 11.49 21.11
CA ILE A 211 15.66 10.67 19.89
C ILE A 211 15.09 9.28 20.24
N GLU A 212 15.58 8.64 21.30
CA GLU A 212 15.06 7.33 21.75
C GLU A 212 13.61 7.43 22.22
N LYS A 213 13.25 8.51 22.93
CA LYS A 213 11.85 8.76 23.34
C LYS A 213 10.94 8.92 22.11
N GLU A 214 11.36 9.75 21.15
CA GLU A 214 10.63 10.00 19.90
C GLU A 214 10.47 8.71 19.07
N LYS A 215 11.54 7.92 18.92
CA LYS A 215 11.50 6.63 18.23
C LYS A 215 10.51 5.66 18.87
N LYS A 216 10.46 5.60 20.21
CA LYS A 216 9.49 4.77 20.92
C LYS A 216 8.07 5.25 20.66
N GLN A 217 7.83 6.56 20.70
CA GLN A 217 6.52 7.14 20.40
C GLN A 217 6.09 6.88 18.96
N LEU A 218 6.96 7.11 17.97
CA LEU A 218 6.68 6.83 16.57
C LEU A 218 6.44 5.33 16.29
N LYS A 219 7.13 4.43 17.01
CA LYS A 219 6.82 2.99 16.95
C LYS A 219 5.41 2.69 17.46
N VAL A 220 5.01 3.29 18.58
CA VAL A 220 3.66 3.14 19.14
C VAL A 220 2.61 3.72 18.18
N GLU A 221 2.86 4.87 17.57
CA GLU A 221 1.95 5.49 16.58
C GLU A 221 1.88 4.70 15.26
N LYS A 222 3.00 4.10 14.81
CA LYS A 222 3.00 3.23 13.64
C LYS A 222 2.26 1.92 13.92
N LEU A 223 2.42 1.36 15.12
CA LEU A 223 1.68 0.19 15.59
C LEU A 223 0.18 0.51 15.70
N SER A 224 -0.22 1.68 16.21
CA SER A 224 -1.63 2.07 16.29
C SER A 224 -2.25 2.35 14.91
N LYS A 225 -1.50 2.92 13.96
CA LYS A 225 -1.93 3.08 12.56
C LYS A 225 -2.05 1.73 11.83
N MET A 226 -1.11 0.79 12.04
CA MET A 226 -1.23 -0.57 11.50
C MET A 226 -2.37 -1.36 12.16
N GLU A 227 -2.59 -1.17 13.46
CA GLU A 227 -3.73 -1.75 14.17
C GLU A 227 -5.05 -1.30 13.53
N ASN A 228 -5.20 -0.07 13.06
CA ASN A 228 -6.43 0.34 12.38
C ASN A 228 -6.64 -0.32 10.99
N SER A 229 -5.64 -1.03 10.45
CA SER A 229 -5.73 -1.76 9.18
C SER A 229 -5.91 -3.28 9.34
N THR A 230 -5.62 -3.87 10.51
CA THR A 230 -5.86 -5.30 10.74
C THR A 230 -7.33 -5.54 11.07
N PRO A 231 -8.05 -6.41 10.33
CA PRO A 231 -9.42 -6.78 10.65
C PRO A 231 -9.57 -7.17 12.13
N THR A 232 -10.60 -6.62 12.79
CA THR A 232 -10.75 -6.66 14.26
C THR A 232 -10.80 -8.07 14.84
N HIS A 233 -11.27 -9.05 14.07
CA HIS A 233 -11.34 -10.47 14.42
C HIS A 233 -9.96 -11.15 14.36
N LEU A 234 -9.06 -10.77 13.44
CA LEU A 234 -7.68 -11.29 13.41
C LEU A 234 -6.87 -10.85 14.62
N LYS A 235 -7.14 -9.63 15.12
CA LYS A 235 -6.61 -9.20 16.41
C LYS A 235 -7.15 -10.04 17.58
N THR A 236 -8.36 -10.61 17.44
CA THR A 236 -8.94 -11.49 18.47
C THR A 236 -8.27 -12.85 18.39
N LYS A 237 -8.02 -13.37 17.17
CA LYS A 237 -7.25 -14.59 16.91
C LYS A 237 -5.90 -14.59 17.63
N ALA A 238 -5.15 -13.49 17.56
CA ALA A 238 -3.85 -13.36 18.22
C ALA A 238 -3.88 -13.50 19.76
N LEU A 239 -5.05 -13.29 20.39
CA LEU A 239 -5.20 -13.37 21.85
C LEU A 239 -5.77 -14.72 22.31
N ILE A 240 -6.27 -15.54 21.40
CA ILE A 240 -6.91 -16.83 21.70
C ILE A 240 -5.96 -17.74 22.50
N ASP A 241 -4.69 -17.83 22.11
CA ASP A 241 -3.70 -18.71 22.77
C ASP A 241 -3.20 -18.21 24.12
N SER A 242 -3.18 -16.90 24.30
CA SER A 242 -2.69 -16.26 25.52
C SER A 242 -3.75 -16.10 26.62
N CYS A 243 -5.04 -16.21 26.29
CA CYS A 243 -6.14 -15.95 27.23
C CYS A 243 -6.84 -17.24 27.67
N LYS A 244 -7.28 -17.29 28.93
CA LYS A 244 -8.00 -18.44 29.51
C LYS A 244 -9.52 -18.33 29.39
N SER A 245 -10.06 -17.15 29.05
CA SER A 245 -11.50 -16.95 28.88
C SER A 245 -11.85 -15.82 27.92
N ILE A 246 -13.06 -15.87 27.35
CA ILE A 246 -13.63 -14.81 26.49
C ILE A 246 -13.66 -13.46 27.23
N LYS A 247 -13.97 -13.47 28.52
CA LYS A 247 -13.98 -12.29 29.39
C LYS A 247 -12.61 -11.62 29.51
N GLN A 248 -11.52 -12.40 29.53
CA GLN A 248 -10.16 -11.86 29.52
C GLN A 248 -9.84 -11.19 28.19
N ILE A 249 -10.21 -11.82 27.07
CA ILE A 249 -10.03 -11.24 25.73
C ILE A 249 -10.80 -9.92 25.61
N ALA A 250 -12.05 -9.89 26.06
CA ALA A 250 -12.90 -8.70 26.05
C ALA A 250 -12.26 -7.53 26.83
N LYS A 251 -11.73 -7.81 28.02
CA LYS A 251 -11.04 -6.82 28.86
C LYS A 251 -9.75 -6.30 28.22
N ILE A 252 -8.92 -7.17 27.66
CA ILE A 252 -7.66 -6.78 26.99
C ILE A 252 -7.95 -5.95 25.73
N ARG A 253 -9.04 -6.28 25.02
CA ARG A 253 -9.44 -5.59 23.79
C ARG A 253 -10.26 -4.32 24.01
N GLY A 254 -10.74 -4.06 25.23
CA GLY A 254 -11.68 -2.97 25.49
C GLY A 254 -13.01 -3.13 24.74
N LEU A 255 -13.44 -4.36 24.48
CA LEU A 255 -14.68 -4.70 23.75
C LEU A 255 -15.66 -5.44 24.65
N THR A 256 -16.93 -5.54 24.24
CA THR A 256 -17.92 -6.36 24.96
C THR A 256 -17.69 -7.85 24.68
N GLU A 257 -18.10 -8.72 25.61
CA GLU A 257 -18.02 -10.18 25.42
C GLU A 257 -18.79 -10.62 24.16
N THR A 258 -19.93 -9.97 23.88
CA THR A 258 -20.72 -10.20 22.66
C THR A 258 -19.94 -9.93 21.37
N THR A 259 -19.17 -8.84 21.32
CA THR A 259 -18.33 -8.52 20.15
C THR A 259 -17.22 -9.54 19.98
N ILE A 260 -16.62 -10.02 21.08
CA ILE A 260 -15.60 -11.09 21.01
C ILE A 260 -16.22 -12.39 20.51
N ILE A 261 -17.40 -12.78 21.00
CA ILE A 261 -18.10 -13.98 20.54
C ILE A 261 -18.36 -13.91 19.03
N ASN A 262 -18.82 -12.77 18.51
CA ASN A 262 -19.01 -12.58 17.06
C ASN A 262 -17.71 -12.70 16.26
N HIS A 263 -16.58 -12.22 16.81
CA HIS A 263 -15.27 -12.44 16.18
C HIS A 263 -14.89 -13.92 16.18
N LEU A 264 -15.19 -14.68 17.24
CA LEU A 264 -14.90 -16.11 17.31
C LEU A 264 -15.73 -16.93 16.32
N TYR A 265 -17.02 -16.59 16.12
CA TYR A 265 -17.83 -17.19 15.04
C TYR A 265 -17.19 -16.98 13.68
N LYS A 266 -16.82 -15.72 13.37
CA LYS A 266 -16.19 -15.39 12.10
C LYS A 266 -14.86 -16.12 11.91
N LEU A 267 -14.08 -16.29 12.98
CA LEU A 267 -12.82 -17.03 12.94
C LEU A 267 -13.03 -18.54 12.72
N LYS A 268 -14.08 -19.12 13.31
CA LYS A 268 -14.44 -20.54 13.12
C LYS A 268 -14.91 -20.81 11.69
N ASP A 269 -15.66 -19.88 11.08
CA ASP A 269 -16.15 -20.01 9.71
C ASP A 269 -15.02 -19.82 8.66
N GLU A 270 -14.08 -18.90 8.91
CA GLU A 270 -13.04 -18.51 7.93
C GLU A 270 -11.71 -19.28 8.08
N TYR A 271 -11.40 -19.82 9.26
CA TYR A 271 -10.09 -20.41 9.55
C TYR A 271 -10.20 -21.76 10.28
N ASN A 272 -9.66 -22.81 9.66
CA ASN A 272 -9.76 -24.20 10.15
C ASN A 272 -8.74 -24.54 11.27
N ASP A 273 -7.88 -23.60 11.67
CA ASP A 273 -6.76 -23.78 12.60
C ASP A 273 -7.02 -23.18 14.01
N VAL A 274 -8.24 -22.72 14.28
CA VAL A 274 -8.57 -22.04 15.53
C VAL A 274 -9.17 -23.01 16.54
N ASP A 275 -8.37 -23.41 17.54
CA ASP A 275 -8.86 -24.21 18.67
C ASP A 275 -9.59 -23.32 19.70
N LEU A 276 -10.91 -23.50 19.79
CA LEU A 276 -11.79 -22.80 20.71
C LEU A 276 -12.19 -23.64 21.93
N GLU A 277 -11.82 -24.92 22.02
CA GLU A 277 -12.29 -25.85 23.08
C GLU A 277 -11.97 -25.34 24.49
N LYS A 278 -10.84 -24.64 24.66
CA LYS A 278 -10.47 -23.98 25.92
C LYS A 278 -11.47 -22.93 26.43
N PHE A 279 -12.35 -22.43 25.56
CA PHE A 279 -13.42 -21.49 25.91
C PHE A 279 -14.78 -22.17 26.04
N ARG A 280 -14.85 -23.49 25.90
CA ARG A 280 -16.09 -24.25 26.06
C ARG A 280 -16.68 -23.95 27.45
N PRO A 281 -17.93 -23.47 27.51
CA PRO A 281 -18.52 -23.04 28.76
C PRO A 281 -18.72 -24.25 29.68
N ASN A 282 -18.14 -24.19 30.88
CA ASN A 282 -18.44 -25.15 31.95
C ASN A 282 -19.71 -24.71 32.68
N MET A 283 -20.84 -24.81 32.00
CA MET A 283 -22.17 -24.43 32.51
C MET A 283 -22.96 -25.69 32.84
N LYS A 284 -23.67 -25.69 33.99
CA LYS A 284 -24.51 -26.81 34.43
C LYS A 284 -25.55 -27.23 33.38
N ASN A 285 -26.00 -26.30 32.56
CA ASN A 285 -27.08 -26.50 31.60
C ASN A 285 -26.56 -26.66 30.16
N PHE A 286 -25.25 -26.83 29.92
CA PHE A 286 -24.71 -26.91 28.55
C PHE A 286 -25.25 -28.12 27.77
N GLU A 287 -25.27 -29.30 28.40
CA GLU A 287 -25.80 -30.54 27.79
C GLU A 287 -27.30 -30.40 27.47
N GLU A 288 -28.05 -29.75 28.35
CA GLU A 288 -29.47 -29.47 28.16
C GLU A 288 -29.70 -28.45 27.02
N ILE A 289 -28.89 -27.39 26.92
CA ILE A 289 -28.93 -26.44 25.80
C ILE A 289 -28.62 -27.17 24.49
N GLU A 290 -27.63 -28.07 24.47
CA GLU A 290 -27.27 -28.87 23.30
C GLU A 290 -28.44 -29.75 22.84
N GLU A 291 -29.08 -30.49 23.75
CA GLU A 291 -30.26 -31.30 23.45
C GLU A 291 -31.42 -30.49 22.88
N VAL A 292 -31.71 -29.32 23.45
CA VAL A 292 -32.77 -28.41 23.00
C VAL A 292 -32.46 -27.84 21.61
N VAL A 293 -31.21 -27.44 21.35
CA VAL A 293 -30.78 -27.00 20.02
C VAL A 293 -30.96 -28.12 19.00
N PHE A 294 -30.60 -29.36 19.32
CA PHE A 294 -30.82 -30.50 18.43
C PHE A 294 -32.31 -30.79 18.20
N ALA A 295 -33.14 -30.69 19.24
CA ALA A 295 -34.58 -30.87 19.11
C ALA A 295 -35.23 -29.80 18.21
N LEU A 296 -34.84 -28.53 18.36
CA LEU A 296 -35.30 -27.42 17.52
C LEU A 296 -34.81 -27.56 16.07
N LYS A 297 -33.54 -27.96 15.86
CA LYS A 297 -33.00 -28.30 14.53
C LYS A 297 -33.77 -29.44 13.84
N ARG A 298 -34.24 -30.45 14.60
CA ARG A 298 -35.07 -31.55 14.06
C ARG A 298 -36.51 -31.14 13.75
N LYS A 299 -37.08 -30.25 14.57
CA LYS A 299 -38.45 -29.74 14.37
C LYS A 299 -38.56 -28.88 13.11
N ASN A 300 -37.45 -28.24 12.70
CA ASN A 300 -37.29 -27.49 11.45
C ASN A 300 -38.44 -26.49 11.17
N SER A 301 -38.88 -25.77 12.20
CA SER A 301 -39.88 -24.71 12.08
C SER A 301 -39.22 -23.45 11.52
N SER A 302 -39.81 -22.85 10.48
CA SER A 302 -39.27 -21.64 9.85
C SER A 302 -39.19 -20.42 10.79
N GLU A 303 -39.96 -20.41 11.88
CA GLU A 303 -39.97 -19.33 12.87
C GLU A 303 -38.75 -19.33 13.80
N ASP A 304 -38.08 -20.49 13.94
CA ASP A 304 -36.96 -20.68 14.85
C ASP A 304 -35.62 -20.25 14.22
N PHE A 305 -35.58 -20.02 12.90
CA PHE A 305 -34.36 -19.70 12.15
C PHE A 305 -34.39 -18.26 11.59
N SER A 306 -33.23 -17.63 11.48
CA SER A 306 -33.06 -16.39 10.71
C SER A 306 -32.93 -16.68 9.21
N ASP A 307 -33.05 -15.64 8.40
CA ASP A 307 -33.04 -15.75 6.92
C ASP A 307 -31.71 -16.31 6.37
N ASP A 308 -30.64 -16.26 7.15
CA ASP A 308 -29.32 -16.86 6.89
C ASP A 308 -29.19 -18.32 7.40
N GLY A 309 -30.29 -18.94 7.84
CA GLY A 309 -30.35 -20.33 8.30
C GLY A 309 -29.80 -20.58 9.70
N LYS A 310 -29.49 -19.53 10.48
CA LYS A 310 -29.00 -19.65 11.86
C LYS A 310 -30.16 -19.74 12.86
N LEU A 311 -30.01 -20.55 13.92
CA LEU A 311 -31.02 -20.66 14.96
C LEU A 311 -31.11 -19.34 15.76
N ARG A 312 -32.32 -18.81 15.90
CA ARG A 312 -32.58 -17.62 16.72
C ARG A 312 -32.40 -17.96 18.19
N LEU A 313 -31.88 -17.03 18.98
CA LEU A 313 -31.69 -17.23 20.43
C LEU A 313 -32.98 -17.12 21.23
N LYS A 314 -34.01 -16.48 20.67
CA LYS A 314 -35.30 -16.25 21.36
C LYS A 314 -36.02 -17.57 21.70
N PRO A 315 -36.20 -18.53 20.78
CA PRO A 315 -36.76 -19.85 21.10
C PRO A 315 -36.03 -20.58 22.23
N LEU A 316 -34.70 -20.47 22.28
CA LEU A 316 -33.90 -21.05 23.36
C LEU A 316 -34.14 -20.33 24.69
N PHE A 317 -34.12 -18.99 24.67
CA PHE A 317 -34.38 -18.18 25.85
C PHE A 317 -35.77 -18.42 26.43
N ASP A 318 -36.78 -18.54 25.57
CA ASP A 318 -38.16 -18.82 25.94
C ASP A 318 -38.32 -20.27 26.47
N TYR A 319 -37.55 -21.24 25.95
CA TYR A 319 -37.54 -22.62 26.46
C TYR A 319 -37.02 -22.72 27.90
N PHE A 320 -35.99 -21.93 28.24
CA PHE A 320 -35.41 -21.90 29.58
C PHE A 320 -36.12 -20.90 30.51
N ASP A 321 -37.30 -20.38 30.14
CA ASP A 321 -38.05 -19.36 30.92
C ASP A 321 -37.19 -18.16 31.39
N GLY A 322 -36.15 -17.82 30.62
CA GLY A 322 -35.19 -16.78 30.95
C GLY A 322 -34.19 -17.10 32.09
N GLU A 323 -34.13 -18.34 32.58
CA GLU A 323 -33.12 -18.78 33.56
C GLU A 323 -31.70 -18.75 33.00
N VAL A 324 -31.56 -18.94 31.68
CA VAL A 324 -30.28 -18.85 30.96
C VAL A 324 -30.20 -17.52 30.21
N SER A 325 -29.14 -16.74 30.46
CA SER A 325 -28.97 -15.44 29.82
C SER A 325 -28.65 -15.56 28.32
N TYR A 326 -29.01 -14.54 27.55
CA TYR A 326 -28.66 -14.45 26.12
C TYR A 326 -27.16 -14.54 25.85
N ASN A 327 -26.30 -14.14 26.80
CA ASN A 327 -24.85 -14.28 26.65
C ASN A 327 -24.40 -15.73 26.84
N GLU A 328 -24.96 -16.45 27.82
CA GLU A 328 -24.69 -17.87 28.02
C GLU A 328 -25.15 -18.70 26.82
N LEU A 329 -26.33 -18.41 26.26
CA LEU A 329 -26.83 -19.04 25.03
C LEU A 329 -25.91 -18.77 23.83
N ARG A 330 -25.43 -17.52 23.65
CA ARG A 330 -24.49 -17.18 22.57
C ARG A 330 -23.17 -17.91 22.65
N ILE A 331 -22.64 -18.07 23.86
CA ILE A 331 -21.41 -18.82 24.11
C ILE A 331 -21.66 -20.29 23.83
N ALA A 332 -22.75 -20.88 24.32
CA ALA A 332 -23.09 -22.28 24.07
C ALA A 332 -23.20 -22.59 22.57
N MET A 333 -23.91 -21.74 21.81
CA MET A 333 -24.07 -21.88 20.36
C MET A 333 -22.76 -21.81 19.56
N LEU A 334 -21.67 -21.30 20.13
CA LEU A 334 -20.36 -21.30 19.46
C LEU A 334 -19.80 -22.74 19.35
N PHE A 335 -20.26 -23.65 20.22
CA PHE A 335 -19.77 -25.01 20.38
C PHE A 335 -20.76 -26.10 19.91
N ILE A 336 -21.97 -25.72 19.45
CA ILE A 336 -23.04 -26.62 18.95
C ILE A 336 -23.25 -26.44 17.45
#